data_AF-E3FVB5-F1
#
_entry.id   AF-E3FVB5-F1
#
_cell.length_a   1.000
_cell.length_b   1.000
_cell.length_c   1.000
_cell.angle_alpha   90.00
_cell.angle_beta   90.00
_cell.angle_gamma   90.00
#
_symmetry.space_group_name_H-M   'P 1'
#
loop_
_entity.id
_entity.type
_entity.pdbx_description
1 polymer ?
#
loop_
_entity_poly.entity_id
_entity_poly.type
_entity_poly.pdbx_seq_one_letter_code
_entity_poly.pdbx_strand_id
1 'polypeptide(L)'
;MPLARVLLVLALALGVQAEAQSSRRTKAKKPAASKGVTAPKPPAEPPPPEPPPPEPVPEATVTPLPAGPRTAVFAAPRQGASPKAVEALQEELSRLLAAKPDVALVELDTVFPRPAPASFQEADALFEEGKSLYDNLDPEAASGKFLEAVEAYQKYPAELKPAKLAKTFIFLGAAQLLNGEPETAKRSFLRAISTYPAIQPDSDLFGADVQTAFTDMQQEFSRQPPGTLLVDSTPRGARVTVDGKEVGVTPLPELKLHAGRHPVVISRPGYQPVIEYPQLSASKAVELKPQLVLRPEMAAVLDAVARASSEQGFDAATLPPEVATLGERLGARYVVLAAVSEKKGRVGAEVQVWDVQTKGRLRGVRLDARSRKPSDSVEGAVDRIHGFLVGGPLTASPAGTPSASALIKKPWFWAAVVGGAAVVTGGILYATQADKGRPGGVISGFPGLGF
;
A
#
# COMPACT_ATOMS: atom_id res chain seq x y z
N MET A 1 62.98 -0.83 24.73
CA MET A 1 63.48 0.34 23.96
C MET A 1 62.30 0.95 23.18
N PRO A 2 62.26 2.28 23.05
CA PRO A 2 61.31 3.08 23.86
C PRO A 2 60.72 4.28 23.09
N LEU A 3 60.17 5.23 23.86
CA LEU A 3 60.04 6.69 23.61
C LEU A 3 58.77 7.13 22.84
N ALA A 4 58.06 8.20 23.22
CA ALA A 4 58.30 9.27 24.19
C ALA A 4 56.92 9.90 24.56
N ARG A 5 56.62 10.18 25.84
CA ARG A 5 56.79 11.47 26.58
C ARG A 5 55.84 12.59 26.09
N VAL A 6 55.18 13.44 26.91
CA VAL A 6 55.26 13.76 28.35
C VAL A 6 54.23 14.88 28.68
N LEU A 7 53.63 14.77 29.89
CA LEU A 7 53.11 15.78 30.86
C LEU A 7 51.99 16.82 30.48
N LEU A 8 50.89 16.96 31.29
CA LEU A 8 50.72 17.58 32.66
C LEU A 8 50.63 19.13 32.54
N VAL A 9 49.78 19.95 33.19
CA VAL A 9 48.76 19.82 34.27
C VAL A 9 48.11 21.20 34.57
N LEU A 10 46.99 21.18 35.32
CA LEU A 10 46.34 22.20 36.20
C LEU A 10 46.29 23.68 35.77
N ALA A 11 45.13 24.37 35.74
CA ALA A 11 44.13 24.70 36.77
C ALA A 11 44.32 26.09 37.43
N LEU A 12 43.15 26.67 37.78
CA LEU A 12 42.83 27.83 38.61
C LEU A 12 42.84 29.25 38.01
N ALA A 13 41.60 29.72 37.81
CA ALA A 13 40.93 30.80 38.54
C ALA A 13 41.61 32.18 38.61
N LEU A 14 40.92 33.19 38.07
CA LEU A 14 40.80 34.52 38.66
C LEU A 14 39.40 35.07 38.33
N GLY A 15 38.65 35.41 39.37
CA GLY A 15 37.37 36.09 39.27
C GLY A 15 37.55 37.57 38.99
N VAL A 16 36.56 38.16 38.35
CA VAL A 16 36.34 39.61 38.32
C VAL A 16 34.85 39.87 38.53
N GLN A 17 34.55 40.45 39.69
CA GLN A 17 33.33 41.16 40.00
C GLN A 17 33.48 42.62 39.59
N ALA A 18 32.47 43.16 38.89
CA ALA A 18 32.14 44.58 38.74
C ALA A 18 30.88 44.62 37.84
N GLU A 19 29.83 45.41 38.03
CA GLU A 19 29.48 46.40 39.03
C GLU A 19 27.97 46.63 38.85
N ALA A 20 27.19 46.55 39.93
CA ALA A 20 25.77 46.82 39.88
C ALA A 20 25.52 48.33 39.88
N GLN A 21 25.13 48.90 38.74
CA GLN A 21 24.64 50.28 38.69
C GLN A 21 23.16 50.34 39.10
N SER A 22 22.96 50.70 40.36
CA SER A 22 21.70 51.17 40.94
C SER A 22 21.31 52.52 40.34
N SER A 23 20.34 52.53 39.44
CA SER A 23 19.67 53.75 38.99
C SER A 23 18.32 53.87 39.65
N ARG A 24 18.27 54.64 40.75
CA ARG A 24 17.03 55.19 41.32
C ARG A 24 16.39 56.14 40.30
N ARG A 25 15.22 55.80 39.78
CA ARG A 25 14.29 56.80 39.21
C ARG A 25 12.85 56.57 39.70
N THR A 26 12.51 57.42 40.65
CA THR A 26 11.22 58.12 40.82
C THR A 26 9.91 57.36 40.64
N LYS A 27 9.27 57.14 41.79
CA LYS A 27 7.84 56.91 42.04
C LYS A 27 7.00 57.93 41.25
N ALA A 28 6.32 57.49 40.19
CA ALA A 28 5.33 58.29 39.48
C ALA A 28 3.91 57.83 39.84
N LYS A 29 3.06 58.84 40.02
CA LYS A 29 1.78 58.89 40.69
C LYS A 29 0.66 58.33 39.79
N LYS A 30 -0.20 57.49 40.37
CA LYS A 30 -1.49 57.04 39.79
C LYS A 30 -2.37 58.28 39.53
N PRO A 31 -2.84 58.54 38.29
CA PRO A 31 -3.89 59.52 38.07
C PRO A 31 -5.25 58.90 38.38
N ALA A 32 -6.07 59.73 39.02
CA ALA A 32 -7.42 59.43 39.45
C ALA A 32 -8.39 59.29 38.26
N ALA A 33 -9.49 58.58 38.52
CA ALA A 33 -10.64 58.41 37.65
C ALA A 33 -11.20 59.75 37.14
N SER A 34 -11.33 59.88 35.82
CA SER A 34 -12.18 60.90 35.21
C SER A 34 -13.60 60.36 35.06
N LYS A 35 -14.54 61.10 35.65
CA LYS A 35 -15.98 60.89 35.52
C LYS A 35 -16.41 60.99 34.05
N GLY A 36 -17.36 60.13 33.68
CA GLY A 36 -17.85 59.97 32.32
C GLY A 36 -18.52 61.21 31.75
N VAL A 37 -18.22 61.48 30.49
CA VAL A 37 -19.08 62.22 29.57
C VAL A 37 -19.61 61.19 28.58
N THR A 38 -20.91 60.99 28.60
CA THR A 38 -21.63 60.03 27.77
C THR A 38 -21.72 60.59 26.34
N ALA A 39 -20.92 60.04 25.42
CA ALA A 39 -21.14 60.22 23.98
C ALA A 39 -22.26 59.26 23.52
N PRO A 40 -23.14 59.66 22.59
CA PRO A 40 -24.21 58.80 22.10
C PRO A 40 -23.63 57.60 21.33
N LYS A 41 -24.16 56.42 21.66
CA LYS A 41 -23.82 55.13 21.05
C LYS A 41 -24.06 55.18 19.52
N PRO A 42 -23.10 54.77 18.67
CA PRO A 42 -23.36 54.58 17.25
C PRO A 42 -24.46 53.53 17.06
N PRO A 43 -25.32 53.64 16.04
CA PRO A 43 -26.31 52.60 15.74
C PRO A 43 -25.62 51.26 15.55
N ALA A 44 -26.19 50.21 16.13
CA ALA A 44 -25.67 48.85 16.02
C ALA A 44 -25.59 48.46 14.54
N GLU A 45 -24.40 48.06 14.12
CA GLU A 45 -24.16 47.43 12.83
C GLU A 45 -25.03 46.15 12.76
N PRO A 46 -25.80 45.93 11.68
CA PRO A 46 -26.57 44.71 11.54
C PRO A 46 -25.62 43.50 11.57
N PRO A 47 -26.03 42.38 12.19
CA PRO A 47 -25.19 41.19 12.24
C PRO A 47 -24.82 40.76 10.80
N PRO A 48 -23.58 40.28 10.57
CA PRO A 48 -23.20 39.77 9.27
C PRO A 48 -24.19 38.69 8.82
N PRO A 49 -24.52 38.63 7.52
CA PRO A 49 -25.41 37.60 7.01
C PRO A 49 -24.86 36.22 7.39
N GLU A 50 -25.76 35.35 7.86
CA GLU A 50 -25.43 33.95 8.14
C GLU A 50 -24.68 33.36 6.93
N PRO A 51 -23.55 32.66 7.16
CA PRO A 51 -22.88 31.98 6.07
C PRO A 51 -23.88 31.07 5.36
N PRO A 52 -23.87 31.01 4.02
CA PRO A 52 -24.74 30.09 3.31
C PRO A 52 -24.54 28.68 3.89
N PRO A 53 -25.62 27.88 4.03
CA PRO A 53 -25.49 26.51 4.48
C PRO A 53 -24.41 25.84 3.61
N PRO A 54 -23.52 25.03 4.23
CA PRO A 54 -22.45 24.39 3.49
C PRO A 54 -23.07 23.71 2.28
N GLU A 55 -22.52 23.99 1.09
CA GLU A 55 -22.89 23.25 -0.11
C GLU A 55 -22.86 21.76 0.25
N PRO A 56 -23.89 20.98 -0.12
CA PRO A 56 -23.84 19.55 0.10
C PRO A 56 -22.55 19.07 -0.56
N VAL A 57 -21.59 18.66 0.26
CA VAL A 57 -20.42 17.91 -0.19
C VAL A 57 -21.01 16.85 -1.10
N PRO A 58 -20.60 16.74 -2.38
CA PRO A 58 -21.06 15.64 -3.20
C PRO A 58 -20.74 14.40 -2.38
N GLU A 59 -21.78 13.75 -1.87
CA GLU A 59 -21.64 12.48 -1.15
C GLU A 59 -20.76 11.67 -2.08
N ALA A 60 -19.53 11.39 -1.63
CA ALA A 60 -18.68 10.45 -2.32
C ALA A 60 -19.61 9.27 -2.55
N THR A 61 -19.96 9.00 -3.81
CA THR A 61 -20.76 7.85 -4.15
C THR A 61 -19.98 6.69 -3.58
N VAL A 62 -20.38 6.24 -2.39
CA VAL A 62 -19.87 5.05 -1.77
C VAL A 62 -20.45 3.99 -2.67
N THR A 63 -19.71 3.64 -3.72
CA THR A 63 -20.03 2.50 -4.55
C THR A 63 -20.22 1.37 -3.56
N PRO A 64 -21.44 0.80 -3.43
CA PRO A 64 -21.65 -0.26 -2.46
C PRO A 64 -20.63 -1.35 -2.76
N LEU A 65 -19.89 -1.79 -1.73
CA LEU A 65 -19.00 -2.94 -1.89
C LEU A 65 -19.83 -4.06 -2.51
N PRO A 66 -19.34 -4.71 -3.59
CA PRO A 66 -20.09 -5.77 -4.26
C PRO A 66 -20.53 -6.81 -3.21
N ALA A 67 -21.84 -7.04 -3.11
CA ALA A 67 -22.47 -7.86 -2.09
C ALA A 67 -22.33 -9.37 -2.36
N GLY A 68 -21.19 -9.77 -2.92
CA GLY A 68 -20.86 -11.13 -3.32
C GLY A 68 -19.82 -11.79 -2.41
N PRO A 69 -19.78 -13.13 -2.36
CA PRO A 69 -18.72 -13.86 -1.67
C PRO A 69 -17.33 -13.53 -2.24
N ARG A 70 -16.37 -13.25 -1.35
CA ARG A 70 -15.01 -12.84 -1.73
C ARG A 70 -14.31 -13.93 -2.55
N THR A 71 -13.73 -13.54 -3.67
CA THR A 71 -13.08 -14.42 -4.66
C THR A 71 -11.63 -14.03 -4.84
N ALA A 72 -10.71 -14.95 -4.57
CA ALA A 72 -9.29 -14.78 -4.86
C ALA A 72 -8.96 -15.38 -6.23
N VAL A 73 -8.19 -14.65 -7.04
CA VAL A 73 -7.80 -15.08 -8.39
C VAL A 73 -6.28 -15.08 -8.49
N PHE A 74 -5.70 -16.23 -8.83
CA PHE A 74 -4.27 -16.37 -9.03
C PHE A 74 -3.95 -17.12 -10.31
N ALA A 75 -2.86 -16.71 -10.96
CA ALA A 75 -2.24 -17.45 -12.03
C ALA A 75 -0.85 -17.94 -11.59
N ALA A 76 -0.50 -19.16 -11.97
CA ALA A 76 0.79 -19.75 -11.69
C ALA A 76 1.41 -20.31 -12.99
N PRO A 77 2.73 -20.20 -13.17
CA PRO A 77 3.40 -20.80 -14.32
C PRO A 77 3.36 -22.34 -14.26
N ARG A 78 3.07 -22.95 -15.40
CA ARG A 78 3.22 -24.37 -15.74
C ARG A 78 4.02 -24.46 -17.04
N GLN A 79 4.85 -25.49 -17.20
CA GLN A 79 5.55 -25.87 -18.45
C GLN A 79 5.95 -24.69 -19.37
N GLY A 80 7.08 -24.05 -19.10
CA GLY A 80 7.68 -23.05 -20.02
C GLY A 80 6.99 -21.68 -20.09
N ALA A 81 5.95 -21.42 -19.27
CA ALA A 81 5.30 -20.11 -19.21
C ALA A 81 6.24 -19.01 -18.73
N SER A 82 6.29 -17.90 -19.49
CA SER A 82 7.04 -16.71 -19.09
C SER A 82 6.32 -15.94 -17.95
N PRO A 83 7.05 -15.29 -17.02
CA PRO A 83 6.43 -14.50 -15.95
C PRO A 83 5.46 -13.42 -16.48
N LYS A 84 5.82 -12.79 -17.60
CA LYS A 84 4.98 -11.79 -18.29
C LYS A 84 3.65 -12.37 -18.77
N ALA A 85 3.64 -13.61 -19.26
CA ALA A 85 2.39 -14.27 -19.70
C ALA A 85 1.49 -14.61 -18.51
N VAL A 86 2.06 -15.03 -17.38
CA VAL A 86 1.33 -15.31 -16.14
C VAL A 86 0.67 -14.04 -15.61
N GLU A 87 1.43 -12.94 -15.50
CA GLU A 87 0.92 -11.65 -15.05
C GLU A 87 -0.20 -11.12 -15.94
N ALA A 88 0.02 -11.10 -17.26
CA ALA A 88 -0.98 -10.60 -18.22
C ALA A 88 -2.29 -11.37 -18.14
N LEU A 89 -2.25 -12.70 -18.00
CA LEU A 89 -3.46 -13.51 -17.89
C LEU A 89 -4.17 -13.31 -16.54
N GLN A 90 -3.43 -13.19 -15.44
CA GLN A 90 -4.03 -12.93 -14.12
C GLN A 90 -4.75 -11.59 -14.10
N GLU A 91 -4.12 -10.55 -14.67
CA GLU A 91 -4.69 -9.21 -14.78
C GLU A 91 -5.97 -9.23 -15.62
N GLU A 92 -5.95 -9.89 -16.77
CA GLU A 92 -7.11 -10.02 -17.65
C GLU A 92 -8.29 -10.76 -16.96
N LEU A 93 -8.02 -11.91 -16.32
CA LEU A 93 -9.02 -12.67 -15.58
C LEU A 93 -9.61 -11.85 -14.43
N SER A 94 -8.75 -11.17 -13.66
CA SER A 94 -9.19 -10.33 -12.55
C SER A 94 -10.03 -9.16 -13.05
N ARG A 95 -9.63 -8.49 -14.14
CA ARG A 95 -10.37 -7.38 -14.73
C ARG A 95 -11.77 -7.80 -15.19
N LEU A 96 -11.86 -8.90 -15.92
CA LEU A 96 -13.13 -9.40 -16.46
C LEU A 96 -14.07 -9.93 -15.37
N LEU A 97 -13.53 -10.55 -14.31
CA LEU A 97 -14.32 -10.97 -13.14
C LEU A 97 -14.78 -9.78 -12.31
N ALA A 98 -13.93 -8.78 -12.09
CA ALA A 98 -14.29 -7.55 -11.38
C ALA A 98 -15.37 -6.73 -12.10
N ALA A 99 -15.49 -6.86 -13.42
CA ALA A 99 -16.55 -6.23 -14.20
C ALA A 99 -17.93 -6.87 -13.97
N LYS A 100 -18.03 -8.03 -13.29
CA LYS A 100 -19.30 -8.67 -12.93
C LYS A 100 -19.80 -8.09 -11.60
N PRO A 101 -21.06 -7.61 -11.53
CA PRO A 101 -21.57 -6.91 -10.34
C PRO A 101 -21.65 -7.81 -9.08
N ASP A 102 -21.82 -9.12 -9.27
CA ASP A 102 -22.01 -10.09 -8.19
C ASP A 102 -20.70 -10.75 -7.70
N VAL A 103 -19.54 -10.29 -8.21
CA VAL A 103 -18.23 -10.83 -7.85
C VAL A 103 -17.43 -9.80 -7.07
N ALA A 104 -17.17 -10.12 -5.80
CA ALA A 104 -16.26 -9.35 -4.96
C ALA A 104 -14.86 -9.98 -5.03
N LEU A 105 -13.89 -9.31 -5.65
CA LEU A 105 -12.51 -9.80 -5.63
C LEU A 105 -11.82 -9.49 -4.30
N VAL A 106 -10.88 -10.35 -3.91
CA VAL A 106 -10.00 -10.06 -2.77
C VAL A 106 -9.06 -8.91 -3.13
N GLU A 107 -9.20 -7.79 -2.43
CA GLU A 107 -8.25 -6.70 -2.46
C GLU A 107 -7.01 -7.03 -1.62
N LEU A 108 -5.88 -7.31 -2.28
CA LEU A 108 -4.64 -7.66 -1.59
C LEU A 108 -4.13 -6.55 -0.67
N ASP A 109 -4.46 -5.28 -0.94
CA ASP A 109 -4.14 -4.13 -0.06
C ASP A 109 -4.85 -4.23 1.31
N THR A 110 -6.01 -4.89 1.38
CA THR A 110 -6.73 -5.11 2.65
C THR A 110 -6.14 -6.26 3.45
N VAL A 111 -5.65 -7.31 2.75
CA VAL A 111 -5.10 -8.51 3.38
C VAL A 111 -3.65 -8.28 3.82
N PHE A 112 -2.89 -7.56 3.00
CA PHE A 112 -1.49 -7.27 3.22
C PHE A 112 -1.28 -5.76 3.28
N PRO A 113 -1.81 -5.08 4.33
CA PRO A 113 -1.74 -3.64 4.41
C PRO A 113 -0.30 -3.14 4.36
N ARG A 114 -0.17 -1.87 3.95
CA ARG A 114 1.09 -1.16 4.05
C ARG A 114 1.53 -1.15 5.53
N PRO A 115 2.84 -1.23 5.82
CA PRO A 115 3.34 -0.97 7.16
C PRO A 115 2.76 0.34 7.68
N ALA A 116 2.40 0.38 8.96
CA ALA A 116 1.83 1.59 9.54
C ALA A 116 2.85 2.74 9.47
N PRO A 117 2.36 3.98 9.39
CA PRO A 117 2.67 4.94 10.42
C PRO A 117 4.10 5.07 10.92
N ALA A 118 5.13 5.37 10.13
CA ALA A 118 6.34 5.84 10.79
C ALA A 118 6.02 7.16 11.53
N SER A 119 6.24 7.19 12.84
CA SER A 119 5.88 8.35 13.68
C SER A 119 6.75 9.55 13.33
N PHE A 120 6.13 10.67 12.97
CA PHE A 120 6.82 11.95 12.81
C PHE A 120 7.09 12.67 14.13
N GLN A 121 6.85 12.04 15.29
CA GLN A 121 7.04 12.69 16.60
C GLN A 121 8.45 13.27 16.78
N GLU A 122 9.48 12.54 16.35
CA GLU A 122 10.87 13.02 16.40
C GLU A 122 11.08 14.25 15.50
N ALA A 123 10.62 14.19 14.25
CA ALA A 123 10.73 15.29 13.30
C ALA A 123 9.92 16.53 13.72
N ASP A 124 8.72 16.31 14.27
CA ASP A 124 7.83 17.35 14.80
C ASP A 124 8.48 18.01 16.04
N ALA A 125 9.09 17.23 16.94
CA ALA A 125 9.80 17.77 18.10
C ALA A 125 11.02 18.61 17.70
N LEU A 126 11.84 18.12 16.75
CA LEU A 126 12.98 18.87 16.22
C LEU A 126 12.56 20.17 15.54
N PHE A 127 11.44 20.17 14.82
CA PHE A 127 10.87 21.36 14.22
C PHE A 127 10.44 22.39 15.28
N GLU A 128 9.73 21.98 16.33
CA GLU A 128 9.31 22.89 17.40
C GLU A 128 10.49 23.41 18.23
N GLU A 129 11.53 22.60 18.46
CA GLU A 129 12.80 23.07 19.05
C GLU A 129 13.46 24.14 18.18
N GLY A 130 13.58 23.91 16.87
CA GLY A 130 14.12 24.88 15.92
C GLY A 130 13.32 26.17 15.89
N LYS A 131 11.98 26.07 15.94
CA LYS A 131 11.10 27.24 16.01
C LYS A 131 11.30 28.02 17.31
N SER A 132 11.41 27.35 18.46
CA SER A 132 11.71 28.00 19.73
C SER A 132 13.05 28.74 19.69
N LEU A 133 14.08 28.19 19.04
CA LEU A 133 15.37 28.87 18.88
C LEU A 133 15.26 30.08 17.95
N TYR A 134 14.52 29.94 16.85
CA TYR A 134 14.25 31.02 15.90
C TYR A 134 13.52 32.19 16.59
N ASP A 135 12.48 31.90 17.36
CA ASP A 135 11.69 32.91 18.11
C ASP A 135 12.54 33.62 19.19
N ASN A 136 13.60 32.95 19.70
CA ASN A 136 14.57 33.51 20.63
C ASN A 136 15.75 34.23 19.94
N LEU A 137 15.70 34.42 18.61
CA LEU A 137 16.74 35.07 17.81
C LEU A 137 18.10 34.35 17.86
N ASP A 138 18.09 33.02 17.93
CA ASP A 138 19.27 32.16 17.75
C ASP A 138 19.21 31.44 16.39
N PRO A 139 19.50 32.14 15.27
CA PRO A 139 19.31 31.62 13.92
C PRO A 139 20.26 30.48 13.56
N GLU A 140 21.46 30.43 14.14
CA GLU A 140 22.44 29.36 13.88
C GLU A 140 21.96 28.04 14.48
N ALA A 141 21.59 28.05 15.77
CA ALA A 141 21.07 26.86 16.43
C ALA A 141 19.72 26.42 15.83
N ALA A 142 18.84 27.38 15.50
CA ALA A 142 17.58 27.12 14.83
C ALA A 142 17.79 26.41 13.47
N SER A 143 18.75 26.89 12.66
CA SER A 143 19.09 26.29 11.37
C SER A 143 19.55 24.84 11.53
N GLY A 144 20.37 24.55 12.55
CA GLY A 144 20.79 23.19 12.88
C GLY A 144 19.59 22.27 13.17
N LYS A 145 18.67 22.72 14.02
CA LYS A 145 17.46 21.96 14.38
C LYS A 145 16.50 21.74 13.21
N PHE A 146 16.32 22.74 12.34
CA PHE A 146 15.52 22.55 11.14
C PHE A 146 16.15 21.57 10.15
N LEU A 147 17.49 21.51 10.05
CA LEU A 147 18.17 20.50 9.24
C LEU A 147 17.95 19.08 9.81
N GLU A 148 18.11 18.90 11.12
CA GLU A 148 17.79 17.63 11.79
C GLU A 148 16.33 17.21 11.54
N ALA A 149 15.38 18.17 11.63
CA ALA A 149 13.98 17.91 11.33
C ALA A 149 13.76 17.49 9.86
N VAL A 150 14.43 18.14 8.90
CA VAL A 150 14.38 17.78 7.47
C VAL A 150 14.85 16.35 7.26
N GLU A 151 15.98 15.95 7.86
CA GLU A 151 16.50 14.59 7.75
C GLU A 151 15.52 13.56 8.36
N ALA A 152 14.95 13.88 9.52
CA ALA A 152 13.96 13.03 10.18
C ALA A 152 12.68 12.86 9.33
N TYR A 153 12.18 13.93 8.70
CA TYR A 153 11.05 13.84 7.76
C TYR A 153 11.38 12.99 6.52
N GLN A 154 12.60 13.14 5.98
CA GLN A 154 13.07 12.40 4.81
C GLN A 154 13.35 10.92 5.08
N LYS A 155 13.44 10.50 6.35
CA LYS A 155 13.59 9.09 6.71
C LYS A 155 12.37 8.25 6.32
N TYR A 156 11.19 8.88 6.20
CA TYR A 156 9.92 8.19 5.96
C TYR A 156 9.10 8.84 4.82
N PRO A 157 9.57 8.78 3.56
CA PRO A 157 8.95 9.50 2.46
C PRO A 157 7.58 8.96 2.03
N ALA A 158 7.27 7.69 2.33
CA ALA A 158 5.94 7.10 2.11
C ALA A 158 4.83 7.79 2.91
N GLU A 159 5.23 8.47 3.97
CA GLU A 159 4.39 9.14 4.97
C GLU A 159 4.47 10.66 4.82
N LEU A 160 5.38 11.15 3.96
CA LEU A 160 5.81 12.53 3.95
C LEU A 160 4.62 13.45 3.78
N LYS A 161 4.51 14.43 4.68
CA LYS A 161 3.59 15.56 4.54
C LYS A 161 4.35 16.67 3.82
N PRO A 162 4.18 16.85 2.49
CA PRO A 162 5.02 17.77 1.71
C PRO A 162 4.89 19.21 2.21
N ALA A 163 3.69 19.59 2.66
CA ALA A 163 3.45 20.88 3.28
C ALA A 163 4.26 21.08 4.58
N LYS A 164 4.41 20.04 5.42
CA LYS A 164 5.24 20.13 6.63
C LYS A 164 6.72 20.28 6.26
N LEU A 165 7.23 19.44 5.36
CA LEU A 165 8.63 19.51 4.93
C LEU A 165 8.96 20.86 4.27
N ALA A 166 8.08 21.35 3.39
CA ALA A 166 8.22 22.65 2.76
C ALA A 166 8.18 23.79 3.80
N LYS A 167 7.30 23.71 4.80
CA LYS A 167 7.28 24.66 5.92
C LYS A 167 8.61 24.65 6.69
N THR A 168 9.18 23.49 6.97
CA THR A 168 10.51 23.37 7.60
C THR A 168 11.59 24.06 6.77
N PHE A 169 11.56 23.93 5.44
CA PHE A 169 12.50 24.63 4.57
C PHE A 169 12.30 26.16 4.55
N ILE A 170 11.06 26.65 4.68
CA ILE A 170 10.80 28.10 4.83
C ILE A 170 11.43 28.61 6.12
N PHE A 171 11.21 27.93 7.25
CA PHE A 171 11.82 28.29 8.53
C PHE A 171 13.34 28.24 8.49
N LEU A 172 13.92 27.20 7.87
CA LEU A 172 15.37 27.11 7.64
C LEU A 172 15.90 28.28 6.81
N GLY A 173 15.22 28.64 5.71
CA GLY A 173 15.60 29.77 4.88
C GLY A 173 15.47 31.12 5.61
N ALA A 174 14.44 31.28 6.43
CA ALA A 174 14.24 32.46 7.26
C ALA A 174 15.33 32.58 8.36
N ALA A 175 15.68 31.47 9.02
CA ALA A 175 16.79 31.43 9.98
C ALA A 175 18.12 31.79 9.30
N GLN A 176 18.37 31.28 8.09
CA GLN A 176 19.56 31.62 7.31
C GLN A 176 19.60 33.10 6.89
N LEU A 177 18.46 33.70 6.52
CA LEU A 177 18.40 35.14 6.27
C LEU A 177 18.74 35.95 7.53
N LEU A 178 18.18 35.57 8.67
CA LEU A 178 18.46 36.20 9.96
C LEU A 178 19.94 36.05 10.36
N ASN A 179 20.59 34.96 9.96
CA ASN A 179 22.03 34.72 10.15
C ASN A 179 22.93 35.47 9.13
N GLY A 180 22.35 36.22 8.19
CA GLY A 180 23.10 36.92 7.14
C GLY A 180 23.59 36.02 5.99
N GLU A 181 22.93 34.88 5.74
CA GLU A 181 23.29 33.91 4.70
C GLU A 181 22.25 33.82 3.56
N PRO A 182 22.10 34.87 2.73
CA PRO A 182 21.05 34.93 1.72
C PRO A 182 21.16 33.86 0.63
N GLU A 183 22.37 33.45 0.25
CA GLU A 183 22.57 32.40 -0.77
C GLU A 183 22.23 31.00 -0.25
N THR A 184 22.39 30.75 1.05
CA THR A 184 21.91 29.52 1.69
C THR A 184 20.39 29.54 1.80
N ALA A 185 19.81 30.68 2.21
CA ALA A 185 18.38 30.86 2.32
C ALA A 185 17.64 30.62 1.00
N LYS A 186 18.12 31.20 -0.11
CA LYS A 186 17.56 30.98 -1.47
C LYS A 186 17.46 29.49 -1.82
N ARG A 187 18.50 28.71 -1.51
CA ARG A 187 18.51 27.26 -1.76
C ARG A 187 17.46 26.54 -0.90
N SER A 188 17.28 26.96 0.35
CA SER A 188 16.23 26.44 1.23
C SER A 188 14.83 26.79 0.72
N PHE A 189 14.59 28.02 0.28
CA PHE A 189 13.30 28.42 -0.31
C PHE A 189 13.01 27.66 -1.62
N LEU A 190 14.00 27.49 -2.50
CA LEU A 190 13.85 26.67 -3.70
C LEU A 190 13.46 25.22 -3.35
N ARG A 191 14.04 24.64 -2.29
CA ARG A 191 13.63 23.31 -1.78
C ARG A 191 12.20 23.31 -1.24
N ALA A 192 11.78 24.36 -0.55
CA ALA A 192 10.39 24.49 -0.11
C ALA A 192 9.42 24.50 -1.30
N ILE A 193 9.71 25.33 -2.30
CA ILE A 193 8.90 25.48 -3.52
C ILE A 193 8.88 24.16 -4.32
N SER A 194 10.03 23.49 -4.47
CA SER A 194 10.08 22.20 -5.16
C SER A 194 9.33 21.09 -4.44
N THR A 195 9.24 21.17 -3.10
CA THR A 195 8.55 20.18 -2.27
C THR A 195 7.04 20.39 -2.26
N TYR A 196 6.58 21.65 -2.15
CA TYR A 196 5.16 21.98 -2.17
C TYR A 196 4.94 23.34 -2.86
N PRO A 197 4.73 23.37 -4.19
CA PRO A 197 4.71 24.62 -4.98
C PRO A 197 3.63 25.62 -4.57
N ALA A 198 2.54 25.15 -3.95
CA ALA A 198 1.44 25.98 -3.48
C ALA A 198 1.70 26.64 -2.11
N ILE A 199 2.82 26.32 -1.45
CA ILE A 199 3.13 26.90 -0.15
C ILE A 199 3.48 28.38 -0.27
N GLN A 200 3.07 29.15 0.74
CA GLN A 200 3.50 30.53 0.93
C GLN A 200 3.99 30.70 2.37
N PRO A 201 5.05 31.50 2.61
CA PRO A 201 5.41 31.90 3.95
C PRO A 201 4.26 32.71 4.58
N ASP A 202 3.92 32.39 5.82
CA ASP A 202 2.89 33.09 6.59
C ASP A 202 3.34 34.54 6.88
N SER A 203 2.54 35.53 6.47
CA SER A 203 2.85 36.95 6.66
C SER A 203 2.88 37.40 8.11
N ASP A 204 2.19 36.65 9.00
CA ASP A 204 2.18 36.97 10.42
C ASP A 204 3.42 36.43 11.13
N LEU A 205 4.09 35.43 10.54
CA LEU A 205 5.28 34.80 11.09
C LEU A 205 6.58 35.31 10.46
N PHE A 206 6.54 35.77 9.21
CA PHE A 206 7.73 36.12 8.44
C PHE A 206 7.67 37.55 7.91
N GLY A 207 8.79 38.27 8.09
CA GLY A 207 8.96 39.64 7.62
C GLY A 207 9.02 39.78 6.09
N ALA A 208 9.03 41.04 5.64
CA ALA A 208 9.03 41.38 4.21
C ALA A 208 10.26 40.83 3.46
N ASP A 209 11.41 40.73 4.13
CA ASP A 209 12.64 40.15 3.59
C ASP A 209 12.47 38.69 3.18
N VAL A 210 11.87 37.86 4.04
CA VAL A 210 11.56 36.45 3.74
C VAL A 210 10.52 36.36 2.63
N GLN A 211 9.46 37.17 2.70
CA GLN A 211 8.39 37.20 1.71
C GLN A 211 8.92 37.53 0.31
N THR A 212 9.74 38.58 0.20
CA THR A 212 10.38 38.98 -1.06
C THR A 212 11.32 37.90 -1.58
N ALA A 213 12.25 37.40 -0.74
CA ALA A 213 13.20 36.38 -1.15
C ALA A 213 12.51 35.09 -1.61
N PHE A 214 11.44 34.68 -0.93
CA PHE A 214 10.66 33.50 -1.33
C PHE A 214 9.93 33.72 -2.65
N THR A 215 9.29 34.89 -2.83
CA THR A 215 8.59 35.24 -4.08
C THR A 215 9.54 35.25 -5.27
N ASP A 216 10.74 35.81 -5.11
CA ASP A 216 11.77 35.83 -6.15
C ASP A 216 12.15 34.40 -6.57
N MET A 217 12.32 33.50 -5.59
CA MET A 217 12.61 32.08 -5.86
C MET A 217 11.43 31.37 -6.52
N GLN A 218 10.19 31.71 -6.18
CA GLN A 218 9.00 31.13 -6.81
C GLN A 218 8.89 31.54 -8.28
N GLN A 219 9.22 32.80 -8.60
CA GLN A 219 9.27 33.27 -9.99
C GLN A 219 10.37 32.58 -10.79
N GLU A 220 11.57 32.45 -10.22
CA GLU A 220 12.69 31.76 -10.85
C GLU A 220 12.36 30.29 -11.12
N PHE A 221 11.80 29.60 -10.12
CA PHE A 221 11.37 28.21 -10.23
C PHE A 221 10.32 28.01 -11.33
N SER A 222 9.36 28.93 -11.44
CA SER A 222 8.28 28.86 -12.44
C SER A 222 8.78 29.06 -13.88
N ARG A 223 9.94 29.70 -14.06
CA ARG A 223 10.57 29.91 -15.38
C ARG A 223 11.36 28.70 -15.86
N GLN A 224 11.73 27.79 -14.95
CA GLN A 224 12.50 26.60 -15.33
C GLN A 224 11.58 25.57 -16.01
N PRO A 225 11.99 25.02 -17.17
CA PRO A 225 11.21 23.99 -17.81
C PRO A 225 11.24 22.71 -16.96
N PRO A 226 10.13 21.93 -16.92
CA PRO A 226 10.07 20.71 -16.14
C PRO A 226 11.02 19.64 -16.70
N GLY A 227 11.48 18.74 -15.84
CA GLY A 227 12.05 17.46 -16.21
C GLY A 227 10.96 16.39 -16.41
N THR A 228 11.37 15.22 -16.91
CA THR A 228 10.50 14.07 -17.13
C THR A 228 10.92 12.91 -16.23
N LEU A 229 9.97 12.28 -15.53
CA LEU A 229 10.17 11.08 -14.74
C LEU A 229 9.45 9.90 -15.42
N LEU A 230 10.18 8.81 -15.61
CA LEU A 230 9.69 7.53 -16.12
C LEU A 230 9.87 6.47 -15.02
N VAL A 231 8.83 5.70 -14.71
CA VAL A 231 8.90 4.68 -13.65
C VAL A 231 8.32 3.36 -14.15
N ASP A 232 9.16 2.32 -14.26
CA ASP A 232 8.75 0.96 -14.61
C ASP A 232 9.30 -0.04 -13.57
N SER A 233 8.44 -0.55 -12.69
CA SER A 233 8.86 -1.49 -11.64
C SER A 233 8.73 -2.94 -12.11
N THR A 234 9.56 -3.80 -11.53
CA THR A 234 9.39 -5.25 -11.64
C THR A 234 9.05 -5.84 -10.27
N PRO A 235 7.86 -6.44 -10.08
CA PRO A 235 6.76 -6.62 -11.04
C PRO A 235 5.94 -5.33 -11.28
N ARG A 236 5.16 -5.31 -12.38
CA ARG A 236 4.36 -4.15 -12.86
C ARG A 236 3.02 -4.00 -12.14
N GLY A 237 2.47 -2.79 -12.05
CA GLY A 237 1.25 -2.50 -11.30
C GLY A 237 1.54 -2.11 -9.86
N ALA A 238 2.73 -1.60 -9.59
CA ALA A 238 3.07 -0.98 -8.31
C ALA A 238 2.54 0.45 -8.30
N ARG A 239 1.93 0.85 -7.20
CA ARG A 239 1.48 2.22 -6.96
C ARG A 239 2.68 3.14 -6.78
N VAL A 240 2.68 4.25 -7.50
CA VAL A 240 3.70 5.28 -7.45
C VAL A 240 3.13 6.51 -6.76
N THR A 241 3.81 6.96 -5.72
CA THR A 241 3.55 8.22 -5.03
C THR A 241 4.77 9.11 -5.21
N VAL A 242 4.56 10.34 -5.66
CA VAL A 242 5.61 11.35 -5.83
C VAL A 242 5.26 12.53 -4.95
N ASP A 243 6.21 13.01 -4.15
CA ASP A 243 6.00 14.12 -3.23
C ASP A 243 4.75 13.92 -2.35
N GLY A 244 4.56 12.71 -1.82
CA GLY A 244 3.40 12.36 -0.98
C GLY A 244 2.05 12.28 -1.69
N LYS A 245 1.98 12.53 -3.00
CA LYS A 245 0.75 12.42 -3.82
C LYS A 245 0.79 11.18 -4.70
N GLU A 246 -0.29 10.40 -4.70
CA GLU A 246 -0.44 9.26 -5.62
C GLU A 246 -0.59 9.77 -7.05
N VAL A 247 0.30 9.31 -7.94
CA VAL A 247 0.35 9.73 -9.35
C VAL A 247 -0.15 8.64 -10.31
N GLY A 248 -0.18 7.38 -9.86
CA GLY A 248 -0.67 6.26 -10.67
C GLY A 248 0.01 4.94 -10.33
N VAL A 249 0.05 4.03 -11.31
CA VAL A 249 0.65 2.69 -11.20
C VAL A 249 1.69 2.45 -12.30
N THR A 250 2.66 1.56 -12.05
CA THR A 250 3.71 1.21 -13.03
C THR A 250 3.21 0.26 -14.13
N PRO A 251 3.70 0.35 -15.39
CA PRO A 251 4.59 1.40 -15.90
C PRO A 251 3.87 2.75 -15.95
N LEU A 252 4.46 3.76 -15.32
CA LEU A 252 3.89 5.08 -15.23
C LEU A 252 4.12 5.81 -16.57
N PRO A 253 3.10 6.45 -17.16
CA PRO A 253 3.30 7.38 -18.27
C PRO A 253 4.29 8.48 -17.90
N GLU A 254 4.84 9.18 -18.91
CA GLU A 254 5.74 10.30 -18.70
C GLU A 254 5.14 11.34 -17.73
N LEU A 255 5.78 11.49 -16.58
CA LEU A 255 5.37 12.45 -15.57
C LEU A 255 6.29 13.66 -15.62
N LYS A 256 5.74 14.84 -15.91
CA LYS A 256 6.52 16.08 -15.89
C LYS A 256 6.54 16.65 -14.48
N LEU A 257 7.74 16.85 -13.95
CA LEU A 257 7.99 17.41 -12.62
C LEU A 257 8.96 18.58 -12.77
N HIS A 258 8.90 19.54 -11.86
CA HIS A 258 9.91 20.60 -11.85
C HIS A 258 11.31 20.02 -11.61
N ALA A 259 12.33 20.80 -11.97
CA ALA A 259 13.71 20.40 -11.67
C ALA A 259 13.90 20.37 -10.14
N GLY A 260 14.51 19.30 -9.63
CA GLY A 260 14.57 19.10 -8.18
C GLY A 260 14.77 17.63 -7.79
N ARG A 261 14.95 17.41 -6.50
CA ARG A 261 15.00 16.07 -5.90
C ARG A 261 13.60 15.72 -5.41
N HIS A 262 13.00 14.68 -5.99
CA HIS A 262 11.63 14.29 -5.67
C HIS A 262 11.63 12.93 -4.98
N PRO A 263 11.09 12.77 -3.76
CA PRO A 263 10.82 11.46 -3.19
C PRO A 263 9.79 10.71 -4.03
N VAL A 264 10.19 9.52 -4.51
CA VAL A 264 9.33 8.60 -5.23
C VAL A 264 9.19 7.33 -4.41
N VAL A 265 7.96 7.02 -4.01
CA VAL A 265 7.61 5.82 -3.25
C VAL A 265 6.90 4.88 -4.19
N ILE A 266 7.51 3.72 -4.42
CA ILE A 266 6.95 2.63 -5.21
C ILE A 266 6.51 1.54 -4.24
N SER A 267 5.21 1.26 -4.22
CA SER A 267 4.63 0.28 -3.30
C SER A 267 3.69 -0.66 -4.03
N ARG A 268 3.72 -1.93 -3.64
CA ARG A 268 2.83 -2.96 -4.18
C ARG A 268 2.35 -3.86 -3.05
N PRO A 269 1.06 -4.22 -2.98
CA PRO A 269 0.58 -5.15 -1.98
C PRO A 269 1.39 -6.45 -1.95
N GLY A 270 1.83 -6.83 -0.76
CA GLY A 270 2.66 -8.03 -0.54
C GLY A 270 4.16 -7.85 -0.78
N TYR A 271 4.62 -6.67 -1.22
CA TYR A 271 6.04 -6.35 -1.44
C TYR A 271 6.54 -5.31 -0.44
N GLN A 272 7.86 -5.26 -0.25
CA GLN A 272 8.51 -4.17 0.48
C GLN A 272 8.44 -2.90 -0.37
N PRO A 273 8.02 -1.75 0.20
CA PRO A 273 8.03 -0.49 -0.52
C PRO A 273 9.47 -0.06 -0.80
N VAL A 274 9.71 0.49 -1.98
CA VAL A 274 10.99 1.06 -2.38
C VAL A 274 10.85 2.58 -2.43
N ILE A 275 11.90 3.25 -2.00
CA ILE A 275 11.99 4.70 -1.92
C ILE A 275 13.18 5.12 -2.76
N GLU A 276 12.93 6.00 -3.73
CA GLU A 276 13.94 6.58 -4.60
C GLU A 276 13.91 8.10 -4.51
N TYR A 277 15.06 8.72 -4.77
CA TYR A 277 15.21 10.18 -4.78
C TYR A 277 15.85 10.67 -6.08
N PRO A 278 15.18 10.50 -7.23
CA PRO A 278 15.69 11.00 -8.50
C PRO A 278 15.95 12.50 -8.44
N GLN A 279 17.09 12.90 -8.98
CA GLN A 279 17.41 14.30 -9.26
C GLN A 279 16.94 14.63 -10.68
N LEU A 280 15.79 15.29 -10.80
CA LEU A 280 15.30 15.82 -12.07
C LEU A 280 16.06 17.10 -12.44
N SER A 281 16.37 17.21 -13.72
CA SER A 281 16.97 18.40 -14.32
C SER A 281 16.05 18.94 -15.40
N ALA A 282 16.09 20.26 -15.59
CA ALA A 282 15.35 20.97 -16.62
C ALA A 282 15.47 20.26 -17.99
N SER A 283 14.32 19.93 -18.60
CA SER A 283 14.22 19.30 -19.92
C SER A 283 14.94 17.95 -20.09
N LYS A 284 15.27 17.24 -18.99
CA LYS A 284 15.89 15.90 -19.04
C LYS A 284 14.93 14.84 -18.49
N ALA A 285 15.03 13.64 -19.06
CA ALA A 285 14.32 12.46 -18.57
C ALA A 285 15.18 11.66 -17.58
N VAL A 286 14.57 11.21 -16.49
CA VAL A 286 15.14 10.27 -15.53
C VAL A 286 14.25 9.02 -15.51
N GLU A 287 14.87 7.85 -15.63
CA GLU A 287 14.17 6.57 -15.63
C GLU A 287 14.49 5.78 -14.36
N LEU A 288 13.45 5.30 -13.67
CA LEU A 288 13.54 4.44 -12.49
C LEU A 288 13.03 3.04 -12.82
N LYS A 289 13.86 2.03 -12.54
CA LYS A 289 13.55 0.61 -12.73
C LYS A 289 13.70 -0.22 -11.44
N PRO A 290 12.95 0.09 -10.37
CA PRO A 290 13.09 -0.61 -9.11
C PRO A 290 12.64 -2.07 -9.21
N GLN A 291 13.40 -2.96 -8.58
CA GLN A 291 13.00 -4.35 -8.35
C GLN A 291 12.40 -4.46 -6.95
N LEU A 292 11.13 -4.87 -6.87
CA LEU A 292 10.44 -4.97 -5.59
C LEU A 292 10.72 -6.33 -4.93
N VAL A 293 11.04 -6.29 -3.64
CA VAL A 293 11.30 -7.49 -2.84
C VAL A 293 9.99 -8.00 -2.24
N LEU A 294 9.73 -9.30 -2.40
CA LEU A 294 8.52 -9.94 -1.88
C LEU A 294 8.60 -10.07 -0.34
N ARG A 295 7.51 -9.77 0.37
CA ARG A 295 7.45 -10.01 1.83
C ARG A 295 7.26 -11.51 2.11
N PRO A 296 7.80 -12.04 3.23
CA PRO A 296 7.66 -13.46 3.58
C PRO A 296 6.20 -13.95 3.63
N GLU A 297 5.28 -13.11 4.10
CA GLU A 297 3.86 -13.43 4.17
C GLU A 297 3.24 -13.68 2.79
N MET A 298 3.58 -12.84 1.81
CA MET A 298 3.12 -12.99 0.43
C MET A 298 3.86 -14.12 -0.30
N ALA A 299 5.13 -14.36 0.03
CA ALA A 299 5.88 -15.52 -0.47
C ALA A 299 5.18 -16.83 -0.14
N ALA A 300 4.70 -16.98 1.11
CA ALA A 300 3.94 -18.17 1.51
C ALA A 300 2.61 -18.33 0.73
N VAL A 301 1.95 -17.23 0.35
CA VAL A 301 0.76 -17.27 -0.51
C VAL A 301 1.13 -17.76 -1.91
N LEU A 302 2.17 -17.20 -2.53
CA LEU A 302 2.61 -17.61 -3.87
C LEU A 302 3.09 -19.06 -3.90
N ASP A 303 3.75 -19.54 -2.85
CA ASP A 303 4.14 -20.95 -2.71
C ASP A 303 2.93 -21.88 -2.63
N ALA A 304 1.90 -21.50 -1.85
CA ALA A 304 0.65 -22.25 -1.78
C ALA A 304 -0.08 -22.27 -3.13
N VAL A 305 -0.11 -21.13 -3.84
CA VAL A 305 -0.65 -21.01 -5.20
C VAL A 305 0.10 -21.92 -6.18
N ALA A 306 1.44 -21.93 -6.13
CA ALA A 306 2.26 -22.76 -7.01
C ALA A 306 2.01 -24.25 -6.79
N ARG A 307 1.95 -24.71 -5.53
CA ARG A 307 1.62 -26.09 -5.18
C ARG A 307 0.20 -26.47 -5.58
N ALA A 308 -0.77 -25.61 -5.29
CA ALA A 308 -2.18 -25.84 -5.65
C ALA A 308 -2.39 -25.86 -7.17
N SER A 309 -1.56 -25.14 -7.93
CA SER A 309 -1.62 -25.09 -9.41
C SER A 309 -0.80 -26.15 -10.12
N SER A 310 -0.09 -27.00 -9.37
CA SER A 310 0.64 -28.15 -9.90
C SER A 310 -0.32 -29.21 -10.49
N GLU A 311 0.21 -30.15 -11.27
CA GLU A 311 -0.58 -31.28 -11.80
C GLU A 311 -1.23 -32.07 -10.66
N GLN A 312 -0.45 -32.40 -9.62
CA GLN A 312 -0.94 -33.08 -8.43
C GLN A 312 -2.06 -32.28 -7.71
N GLY A 313 -1.92 -30.96 -7.61
CA GLY A 313 -2.94 -30.09 -7.02
C GLY A 313 -4.24 -30.05 -7.83
N PHE A 314 -4.14 -30.04 -9.16
CA PHE A 314 -5.29 -30.04 -10.06
C PHE A 314 -5.99 -31.40 -10.16
N ASP A 315 -5.25 -32.49 -10.00
CA ASP A 315 -5.78 -33.85 -10.04
C ASP A 315 -6.36 -34.31 -8.69
N ALA A 316 -6.09 -33.58 -7.61
CA ALA A 316 -6.61 -33.87 -6.28
C ALA A 316 -8.14 -34.04 -6.30
N ALA A 317 -8.65 -35.15 -5.75
CA ALA A 317 -10.08 -35.44 -5.73
C ALA A 317 -10.86 -34.56 -4.73
N THR A 318 -10.18 -34.09 -3.68
CA THR A 318 -10.73 -33.26 -2.60
C THR A 318 -10.02 -31.92 -2.54
N LEU A 319 -10.61 -30.96 -1.82
CA LEU A 319 -10.03 -29.63 -1.61
C LEU A 319 -8.57 -29.74 -1.09
N PRO A 320 -7.56 -29.26 -1.84
CA PRO A 320 -6.18 -29.29 -1.38
C PRO A 320 -5.99 -28.40 -0.14
N PRO A 321 -5.14 -28.79 0.83
CA PRO A 321 -4.90 -28.00 2.03
C PRO A 321 -4.33 -26.61 1.71
N GLU A 322 -3.57 -26.47 0.62
CA GLU A 322 -3.07 -25.20 0.14
C GLU A 322 -4.20 -24.25 -0.27
N VAL A 323 -5.23 -24.77 -0.96
CA VAL A 323 -6.39 -23.98 -1.38
C VAL A 323 -7.24 -23.56 -0.18
N ALA A 324 -7.41 -24.45 0.81
CA ALA A 324 -8.08 -24.10 2.06
C ALA A 324 -7.32 -22.98 2.80
N THR A 325 -6.00 -23.09 2.90
CA THR A 325 -5.13 -22.09 3.52
C THR A 325 -5.20 -20.74 2.79
N LEU A 326 -5.25 -20.76 1.46
CA LEU A 326 -5.43 -19.55 0.65
C LEU A 326 -6.78 -18.88 0.93
N GLY A 327 -7.87 -19.66 0.98
CA GLY A 327 -9.19 -19.15 1.31
C GLY A 327 -9.23 -18.49 2.69
N GLU A 328 -8.66 -19.15 3.70
CA GLU A 328 -8.59 -18.62 5.06
C GLU A 328 -7.74 -17.34 5.15
N ARG A 329 -6.50 -17.37 4.65
CA ARG A 329 -5.57 -16.22 4.73
C ARG A 329 -6.07 -14.99 3.99
N LEU A 330 -6.74 -15.19 2.86
CA LEU A 330 -7.24 -14.11 2.01
C LEU A 330 -8.67 -13.69 2.36
N GLY A 331 -9.33 -14.39 3.29
CA GLY A 331 -10.75 -14.24 3.57
C GLY A 331 -11.63 -14.52 2.35
N ALA A 332 -11.18 -15.40 1.46
CA ALA A 332 -11.86 -15.74 0.22
C ALA A 332 -12.71 -17.00 0.40
N ARG A 333 -13.98 -16.94 -0.05
CA ARG A 333 -14.80 -18.15 -0.20
C ARG A 333 -14.44 -18.91 -1.47
N TYR A 334 -14.17 -18.20 -2.55
CA TYR A 334 -13.80 -18.81 -3.81
C TYR A 334 -12.33 -18.59 -4.11
N VAL A 335 -11.64 -19.64 -4.56
CA VAL A 335 -10.25 -19.57 -5.01
C VAL A 335 -10.21 -20.04 -6.46
N VAL A 336 -9.90 -19.11 -7.36
CA VAL A 336 -9.69 -19.35 -8.79
C VAL A 336 -8.19 -19.50 -9.04
N LEU A 337 -7.79 -20.65 -9.57
CA LEU A 337 -6.40 -20.97 -9.91
C LEU A 337 -6.27 -21.20 -11.40
N ALA A 338 -5.45 -20.41 -12.07
CA ALA A 338 -5.11 -20.56 -13.48
C ALA A 338 -3.68 -21.09 -13.63
N ALA A 339 -3.54 -22.34 -14.09
CA ALA A 339 -2.25 -22.91 -14.43
C ALA A 339 -1.89 -22.54 -15.87
N VAL A 340 -0.98 -21.59 -16.04
CA VAL A 340 -0.61 -20.99 -17.33
C VAL A 340 0.46 -21.81 -18.00
N SER A 341 0.29 -22.16 -19.27
CA SER A 341 1.28 -22.86 -20.07
C SER A 341 1.59 -22.07 -21.35
N GLU A 342 2.84 -22.12 -21.80
CA GLU A 342 3.24 -21.44 -23.02
C GLU A 342 3.95 -22.42 -23.95
N LYS A 343 3.39 -22.62 -25.16
CA LYS A 343 3.95 -23.53 -26.17
C LYS A 343 4.06 -22.83 -27.51
N LYS A 344 5.28 -22.69 -28.03
CA LYS A 344 5.57 -21.99 -29.30
C LYS A 344 4.97 -20.56 -29.36
N GLY A 345 5.05 -19.82 -28.24
CA GLY A 345 4.52 -18.45 -28.12
C GLY A 345 2.98 -18.35 -28.05
N ARG A 346 2.27 -19.48 -27.93
CA ARG A 346 0.84 -19.50 -27.59
C ARG A 346 0.68 -19.69 -26.09
N VAL A 347 -0.01 -18.74 -25.47
CA VAL A 347 -0.32 -18.76 -24.04
C VAL A 347 -1.71 -19.36 -23.86
N GLY A 348 -1.79 -20.46 -23.11
CA GLY A 348 -3.05 -21.06 -22.70
C GLY A 348 -3.05 -21.33 -21.21
N ALA A 349 -4.22 -21.60 -20.64
CA ALA A 349 -4.31 -21.98 -19.24
C ALA A 349 -5.40 -23.02 -19.00
N GLU A 350 -5.19 -23.82 -17.95
CA GLU A 350 -6.24 -24.60 -17.32
C GLU A 350 -6.65 -23.90 -16.03
N VAL A 351 -7.94 -23.67 -15.86
CA VAL A 351 -8.50 -22.98 -14.70
C VAL A 351 -9.32 -23.96 -13.87
N GLN A 352 -9.11 -23.91 -12.56
CA GLN A 352 -9.97 -24.54 -11.57
C GLN A 352 -10.50 -23.50 -10.59
N VAL A 353 -11.73 -23.72 -10.12
CA VAL A 353 -12.34 -22.89 -9.09
C VAL A 353 -12.77 -23.79 -7.95
N TRP A 354 -12.41 -23.41 -6.73
CA TRP A 354 -12.83 -24.08 -5.51
C TRP A 354 -13.73 -23.16 -4.69
N ASP A 355 -14.83 -23.70 -4.17
CA ASP A 355 -15.58 -23.12 -3.05
C ASP A 355 -15.03 -23.73 -1.76
N VAL A 356 -14.30 -22.96 -0.95
CA VAL A 356 -13.66 -23.50 0.26
C VAL A 356 -14.67 -23.86 1.35
N GLN A 357 -15.89 -23.32 1.30
CA GLN A 357 -16.94 -23.62 2.27
C GLN A 357 -17.65 -24.92 1.94
N THR A 358 -18.10 -25.06 0.69
CA THR A 358 -18.86 -26.25 0.25
C THR A 358 -17.97 -27.38 -0.25
N LYS A 359 -16.67 -27.12 -0.44
CA LYS A 359 -15.68 -28.01 -1.10
C LYS A 359 -16.07 -28.35 -2.55
N GLY A 360 -16.99 -27.58 -3.15
CA GLY A 360 -17.36 -27.69 -4.54
C GLY A 360 -16.23 -27.24 -5.47
N ARG A 361 -16.18 -27.81 -6.67
CA ARG A 361 -15.13 -27.53 -7.66
C ARG A 361 -15.67 -27.39 -9.07
N LEU A 362 -15.17 -26.38 -9.78
CA LEU A 362 -15.23 -26.28 -11.24
C LEU A 362 -13.89 -26.75 -11.83
N ARG A 363 -13.93 -27.66 -12.81
CA ARG A 363 -12.75 -28.22 -13.48
C ARG A 363 -12.91 -28.22 -15.00
N GLY A 364 -11.79 -28.38 -15.71
CA GLY A 364 -11.78 -28.54 -17.16
C GLY A 364 -12.01 -27.24 -17.94
N VAL A 365 -11.95 -26.08 -17.27
CA VAL A 365 -12.01 -24.78 -17.95
C VAL A 365 -10.64 -24.56 -18.61
N ARG A 366 -10.59 -24.70 -19.92
CA ARG A 366 -9.40 -24.38 -20.71
C ARG A 366 -9.60 -23.07 -21.45
N LEU A 367 -8.54 -22.29 -21.54
CA LEU A 367 -8.52 -21.05 -22.30
C LEU A 367 -7.22 -20.92 -23.10
N ASP A 368 -7.31 -20.19 -24.21
CA ASP A 368 -6.19 -19.70 -25.01
C ASP A 368 -6.33 -18.18 -25.11
N ALA A 369 -5.28 -17.45 -24.72
CA ALA A 369 -5.30 -16.00 -24.59
C ALA A 369 -5.58 -15.25 -25.92
N ARG A 370 -5.46 -15.92 -27.07
CA ARG A 370 -5.74 -15.35 -28.39
C ARG A 370 -6.95 -15.97 -29.09
N SER A 371 -7.62 -16.94 -28.48
CA SER A 371 -8.78 -17.58 -29.10
C SER A 371 -9.98 -16.64 -29.12
N ARG A 372 -10.62 -16.54 -30.28
CA ARG A 372 -11.91 -15.86 -30.46
C ARG A 372 -13.11 -16.78 -30.32
N LYS A 373 -12.88 -18.09 -30.13
CA LYS A 373 -13.97 -19.05 -29.94
C LYS A 373 -14.50 -18.90 -28.51
N PRO A 374 -15.80 -18.68 -28.30
CA PRO A 374 -16.35 -18.51 -26.95
C PRO A 374 -15.96 -19.63 -25.98
N SER A 375 -15.90 -20.88 -26.44
CA SER A 375 -15.54 -22.03 -25.60
C SER A 375 -14.11 -22.02 -25.03
N ASP A 376 -13.19 -21.36 -25.73
CA ASP A 376 -11.75 -21.40 -25.46
C ASP A 376 -11.18 -19.98 -25.20
N SER A 377 -12.00 -18.95 -25.32
CA SER A 377 -11.65 -17.55 -25.03
C SER A 377 -11.52 -17.27 -23.53
N VAL A 378 -10.84 -16.19 -23.18
CA VAL A 378 -10.73 -15.73 -21.78
C VAL A 378 -12.11 -15.31 -21.26
N GLU A 379 -12.90 -14.62 -22.07
CA GLU A 379 -14.25 -14.16 -21.74
C GLU A 379 -15.19 -15.34 -21.45
N GLY A 380 -15.18 -16.37 -22.30
CA GLY A 380 -16.01 -17.56 -22.07
C GLY A 380 -15.54 -18.40 -20.88
N ALA A 381 -14.25 -18.38 -20.54
CA ALA A 381 -13.77 -18.94 -19.28
C ALA A 381 -14.31 -18.15 -18.08
N VAL A 382 -14.27 -16.81 -18.14
CA VAL A 382 -14.83 -15.92 -17.12
C VAL A 382 -16.34 -16.14 -16.94
N ASP A 383 -17.10 -16.31 -18.02
CA ASP A 383 -18.54 -16.58 -17.92
C ASP A 383 -18.85 -17.92 -17.24
N ARG A 384 -18.05 -18.96 -17.51
CA ARG A 384 -18.16 -20.26 -16.80
C ARG A 384 -17.79 -20.13 -15.33
N ILE A 385 -16.72 -19.40 -15.01
CA ILE A 385 -16.32 -19.12 -13.63
C ILE A 385 -17.44 -18.37 -12.92
N HIS A 386 -17.92 -17.27 -13.49
CA HIS A 386 -19.02 -16.47 -12.96
C HIS A 386 -20.28 -17.31 -12.71
N GLY A 387 -20.67 -18.16 -13.66
CA GLY A 387 -21.81 -19.08 -13.49
C GLY A 387 -21.65 -20.02 -12.29
N PHE A 388 -20.43 -20.50 -12.01
CA PHE A 388 -20.15 -21.30 -10.81
C PHE A 388 -20.19 -20.46 -9.52
N LEU A 389 -19.63 -19.24 -9.54
CA LEU A 389 -19.59 -18.32 -8.39
C LEU A 389 -21.01 -17.93 -7.93
N VAL A 390 -21.90 -17.65 -8.88
CA VAL A 390 -23.28 -17.20 -8.59
C VAL A 390 -24.25 -18.38 -8.43
N GLY A 391 -24.01 -19.51 -9.10
CA GLY A 391 -24.98 -20.59 -9.23
C GLY A 391 -24.89 -21.75 -8.22
N GLY A 392 -23.75 -22.00 -7.57
CA GLY A 392 -23.56 -23.29 -6.87
C GLY A 392 -23.64 -24.50 -7.83
N PRO A 393 -23.27 -25.73 -7.43
CA PRO A 393 -22.79 -26.74 -8.38
C PRO A 393 -23.90 -27.21 -9.34
N LEU A 394 -23.76 -26.89 -10.62
CA LEU A 394 -24.45 -27.62 -11.68
C LEU A 394 -23.94 -29.06 -11.64
N THR A 395 -24.75 -29.94 -11.06
CA THR A 395 -24.71 -31.34 -11.40
C THR A 395 -24.85 -31.42 -12.92
N ALA A 396 -23.80 -31.91 -13.59
CA ALA A 396 -23.93 -32.30 -14.98
C ALA A 396 -24.95 -33.46 -15.02
N SER A 397 -26.19 -33.15 -15.36
CA SER A 397 -27.14 -34.17 -15.79
C SER A 397 -26.91 -34.41 -17.29
N PRO A 398 -26.82 -35.66 -17.75
CA PRO A 398 -26.54 -35.95 -19.14
C PRO A 398 -27.71 -35.48 -20.01
N ALA A 399 -27.38 -35.00 -21.20
CA ALA A 399 -28.33 -34.55 -22.20
C ALA A 399 -29.42 -35.60 -22.46
N GLY A 400 -30.68 -35.16 -22.48
CA GLY A 400 -31.78 -35.93 -23.03
C GLY A 400 -33.15 -35.56 -22.45
N THR A 401 -33.87 -34.67 -23.12
CA THR A 401 -35.34 -34.69 -23.11
C THR A 401 -35.83 -34.66 -24.55
N PRO A 402 -36.92 -35.37 -24.84
CA PRO A 402 -38.18 -34.68 -25.14
C PRO A 402 -39.32 -35.19 -24.22
N SER A 403 -40.14 -34.30 -23.63
CA SER A 403 -41.47 -33.86 -24.11
C SER A 403 -42.47 -35.01 -24.28
N ALA A 404 -43.73 -35.02 -23.83
CA ALA A 404 -44.59 -34.19 -22.98
C ALA A 404 -45.84 -35.04 -22.66
N SER A 405 -46.53 -34.82 -21.54
CA SER A 405 -48.00 -34.65 -21.45
C SER A 405 -48.52 -34.74 -20.01
N ALA A 406 -49.07 -33.62 -19.59
CA ALA A 406 -50.21 -33.39 -18.70
C ALA A 406 -50.85 -34.58 -17.95
N LEU A 407 -51.07 -34.42 -16.63
CA LEU A 407 -52.41 -34.17 -16.04
C LEU A 407 -52.44 -34.39 -14.51
N ILE A 408 -52.97 -33.35 -13.82
CA ILE A 408 -53.82 -33.38 -12.62
C ILE A 408 -53.19 -33.47 -11.21
N LYS A 409 -53.22 -32.29 -10.57
CA LYS A 409 -53.55 -31.90 -9.18
C LYS A 409 -53.92 -33.02 -8.16
N LYS A 410 -53.02 -33.19 -7.15
CA LYS A 410 -53.16 -33.15 -5.65
C LYS A 410 -54.51 -33.58 -4.99
N PRO A 411 -54.54 -34.13 -3.74
CA PRO A 411 -53.74 -33.66 -2.59
C PRO A 411 -53.26 -34.70 -1.54
N TRP A 412 -52.54 -34.16 -0.55
CA TRP A 412 -51.98 -34.65 0.73
C TRP A 412 -52.48 -36.00 1.34
N PHE A 413 -51.60 -36.75 2.02
CA PHE A 413 -51.37 -36.66 3.49
C PHE A 413 -50.35 -37.71 3.98
N TRP A 414 -49.59 -37.33 5.01
CA TRP A 414 -48.68 -38.18 5.79
C TRP A 414 -49.43 -39.15 6.72
N ALA A 415 -48.89 -40.35 6.95
CA ALA A 415 -48.88 -41.08 8.23
C ALA A 415 -48.02 -42.35 8.07
N ALA A 416 -46.82 -42.44 8.67
CA ALA A 416 -46.62 -42.89 10.06
C ALA A 416 -47.21 -44.27 10.34
N VAL A 417 -46.39 -45.32 10.22
CA VAL A 417 -46.53 -46.55 11.03
C VAL A 417 -45.15 -46.91 11.57
N VAL A 418 -45.04 -46.74 12.88
CA VAL A 418 -44.01 -47.27 13.76
C VAL A 418 -44.44 -48.69 14.17
N GLY A 419 -43.47 -49.59 14.27
CA GLY A 419 -43.60 -50.92 14.89
C GLY A 419 -43.57 -52.03 13.84
N GLY A 420 -42.76 -53.07 13.93
CA GLY A 420 -41.81 -53.52 14.95
C GLY A 420 -41.34 -54.92 14.52
N ALA A 421 -40.07 -55.22 14.77
CA ALA A 421 -39.44 -56.54 14.84
C ALA A 421 -39.81 -57.64 13.82
N ALA A 422 -38.83 -58.03 12.99
CA ALA A 422 -38.54 -59.45 12.72
C ALA A 422 -37.11 -59.64 12.18
N VAL A 423 -36.35 -60.47 12.90
CA VAL A 423 -35.02 -61.00 12.59
C VAL A 423 -35.15 -62.14 11.58
N VAL A 424 -34.35 -62.17 10.48
CA VAL A 424 -33.79 -63.38 9.82
C VAL A 424 -32.57 -62.96 8.97
N THR A 425 -31.32 -63.19 9.39
CA THR A 425 -30.40 -64.32 9.07
C THR A 425 -29.86 -64.40 7.64
N GLY A 426 -28.51 -64.46 7.51
CA GLY A 426 -27.75 -64.89 6.33
C GLY A 426 -26.63 -63.89 5.97
N GLY A 427 -25.33 -64.06 6.27
CA GLY A 427 -24.56 -65.28 6.51
C GLY A 427 -23.80 -65.69 5.25
N ILE A 428 -22.63 -65.07 4.99
CA ILE A 428 -21.50 -65.74 4.30
C ILE A 428 -20.22 -65.35 5.04
N LEU A 429 -19.44 -66.39 5.33
CA LEU A 429 -18.27 -66.48 6.19
C LEU A 429 -17.13 -67.10 5.35
N TYR A 430 -15.90 -66.87 5.80
CA TYR A 430 -14.62 -67.52 5.41
C TYR A 430 -13.97 -67.09 4.08
N ALA A 431 -12.64 -66.91 3.96
CA ALA A 431 -11.57 -67.52 4.74
C ALA A 431 -10.32 -66.62 4.88
N THR A 432 -9.72 -66.75 6.06
CA THR A 432 -8.37 -66.34 6.45
C THR A 432 -7.30 -67.20 5.79
N GLN A 433 -6.13 -66.63 5.50
CA GLN A 433 -4.86 -67.31 5.75
C GLN A 433 -3.80 -66.31 6.20
N ALA A 434 -3.41 -66.44 7.46
CA ALA A 434 -2.16 -65.96 8.00
C ALA A 434 -1.20 -67.16 7.99
N ASP A 435 0.06 -66.94 7.64
CA ASP A 435 1.13 -67.76 8.18
C ASP A 435 2.29 -66.88 8.68
N LYS A 436 2.80 -67.28 9.84
CA LYS A 436 3.79 -66.59 10.68
C LYS A 436 5.09 -67.38 10.60
N GLY A 437 6.22 -66.69 10.52
CA GLY A 437 7.53 -67.29 10.81
C GLY A 437 8.64 -66.24 10.94
N ARG A 438 8.96 -65.86 12.18
CA ARG A 438 10.13 -65.07 12.65
C ARG A 438 11.27 -66.05 13.07
N PRO A 439 12.44 -65.64 13.64
CA PRO A 439 13.24 -64.39 13.58
C PRO A 439 14.79 -64.64 13.47
N GLY A 440 15.58 -63.56 13.48
CA GLY A 440 17.04 -63.55 13.75
C GLY A 440 17.78 -62.77 12.66
N GLY A 441 18.70 -61.83 12.88
CA GLY A 441 19.46 -61.44 14.05
C GLY A 441 20.88 -61.07 13.59
N VAL A 442 21.17 -59.76 13.58
CA VAL A 442 22.48 -59.10 13.82
C VAL A 442 23.61 -59.09 12.74
N ILE A 443 24.24 -57.91 12.62
CA ILE A 443 25.68 -57.58 12.37
C ILE A 443 26.12 -56.98 11.00
N SER A 444 26.57 -55.72 11.10
CA SER A 444 27.66 -54.98 10.42
C SER A 444 27.64 -54.63 8.92
N GLY A 445 28.09 -53.40 8.63
CA GLY A 445 29.05 -53.18 7.53
C GLY A 445 28.84 -51.94 6.67
N PHE A 446 29.29 -50.77 7.16
CA PHE A 446 29.82 -49.67 6.31
C PHE A 446 31.11 -50.20 5.63
N PRO A 447 31.44 -49.84 4.36
CA PRO A 447 31.97 -48.52 3.97
C PRO A 447 31.38 -48.02 2.61
N GLY A 448 31.46 -46.76 2.16
CA GLY A 448 32.50 -45.75 2.31
C GLY A 448 33.52 -45.84 1.16
N LEU A 449 33.25 -45.16 0.03
CA LEU A 449 34.16 -44.75 -1.07
C LEU A 449 33.27 -43.95 -2.06
N GLY A 450 33.49 -42.70 -2.43
CA GLY A 450 34.74 -41.94 -2.52
C GLY A 450 35.18 -41.92 -3.98
N PHE A 451 34.54 -41.06 -4.80
CA PHE A 451 35.11 -40.29 -5.92
C PHE A 451 34.17 -39.13 -6.26
#